data_AF-A0A2U3QSW1-F1
#
_entry.id   AF-A0A2U3QSW1-F1
#
_cell.length_a   1.000
_cell.length_b   1.000
_cell.length_c   1.000
_cell.angle_alpha   90.00
_cell.angle_beta   90.00
_cell.angle_gamma   90.00
#
_symmetry.space_group_name_H-M   'P 1'
#
loop_
_entity.id
_entity.type
_entity.pdbx_description
1 polymer ?
#
loop_
_entity_poly.entity_id
_entity_poly.type
_entity_poly.pdbx_seq_one_letter_code
_entity_poly.pdbx_strand_id
1 'polypeptide(L)' 'MESISLTLKLTNKLLRKIKIPTERTSIIQDKIEPELKLRVSYTESSGLIFLLLLI' A
#
# COMPACT_ATOMS: atom_id res chain seq x y z
N MET A 1 -15.65 1.06 1.78
CA MET A 1 -14.40 1.82 1.90
C MET A 1 -13.84 2.01 0.51
N GLU A 2 -13.67 3.24 0.06
CA GLU A 2 -13.05 3.52 -1.23
C GLU A 2 -11.56 3.15 -1.19
N SER A 3 -11.10 2.41 -2.20
CA SER A 3 -9.71 1.99 -2.33
C SER A 3 -9.09 2.58 -3.58
N ILE A 4 -7.92 3.19 -3.45
CA ILE A 4 -7.16 3.72 -4.58
C ILE A 4 -6.18 2.63 -5.03
N SER A 5 -6.27 2.22 -6.30
CA SER A 5 -5.30 1.31 -6.91
C SER A 5 -4.27 2.09 -7.72
N LEU A 6 -3.00 1.83 -7.49
CA LEU A 6 -1.87 2.42 -8.21
C LEU A 6 -0.98 1.30 -8.75
N THR A 7 -0.59 1.40 -10.02
CA THR A 7 0.40 0.49 -10.61
C THR A 7 1.75 1.19 -10.68
N LEU A 8 2.71 0.74 -9.89
CA LEU A 8 4.04 1.34 -9.77
C LEU A 8 5.09 0.25 -9.65
N LYS A 9 6.34 0.52 -10.05
CA LYS A 9 7.44 -0.39 -9.74
C LYS A 9 7.75 -0.32 -8.25
N LEU A 10 7.46 -1.39 -7.51
CA LEU A 10 7.76 -1.55 -6.11
C LEU A 10 9.27 -1.60 -5.93
N THR A 11 9.79 -0.63 -5.18
CA THR A 11 11.20 -0.54 -4.83
C THR A 11 11.31 -0.18 -3.36
N ASN A 12 12.41 -0.54 -2.71
CA ASN A 12 12.69 -0.13 -1.33
C ASN A 12 12.58 1.39 -1.12
N LYS A 13 12.94 2.18 -2.14
CA LYS A 13 12.80 3.64 -2.12
C LYS A 13 11.33 4.10 -2.14
N LEU A 14 10.48 3.39 -2.88
CA LEU A 14 9.04 3.65 -2.92
C LEU A 14 8.38 3.32 -1.58
N LEU A 15 8.70 2.16 -1.00
CA LEU A 15 8.18 1.72 0.30
C LEU A 15 8.42 2.75 1.42
N ARG A 16 9.58 3.42 1.39
CA ARG A 16 9.90 4.50 2.36
C ARG A 16 9.22 5.84 2.06
N LYS A 17 8.70 6.05 0.85
CA LYS A 17 8.07 7.30 0.39
C LYS A 17 6.55 7.27 0.38
N ILE A 18 5.95 6.08 0.42
CA ILE A 18 4.49 5.94 0.49
C ILE A 18 3.99 6.65 1.74
N LYS A 19 3.21 7.71 1.55
CA LYS A 19 2.41 8.31 2.62
C LYS A 19 1.14 7.49 2.78
N ILE A 20 0.83 7.11 4.02
CA ILE A 20 -0.35 6.32 4.33
C ILE A 20 -1.56 7.24 4.44
N PRO A 21 -2.62 6.99 3.67
CA PRO A 21 -3.85 7.73 3.83
C PRO A 21 -4.52 7.33 5.15
N THR A 22 -4.81 8.32 6.00
CA THR A 22 -5.39 8.13 7.34
C THR A 22 -6.83 7.58 7.31
N GLU A 23 -7.54 7.70 6.19
CA GLU A 23 -8.95 7.29 6.09
C GLU A 23 -9.22 6.25 4.99
N ARG A 24 -8.19 5.86 4.22
CA ARG A 24 -8.37 5.01 3.04
C ARG A 24 -7.35 3.89 2.98
N THR A 25 -7.75 2.81 2.30
CA THR A 25 -6.83 1.74 1.91
C THR A 25 -6.27 2.07 0.52
N SER A 26 -4.97 1.99 0.36
CA SER A 26 -4.30 2.04 -0.94
C SER A 26 -3.77 0.67 -1.31
N ILE A 27 -3.98 0.29 -2.56
CA ILE A 27 -3.42 -0.92 -3.14
C ILE A 27 -2.39 -0.46 -4.18
N ILE A 28 -1.16 -0.94 -4.04
CA ILE A 28 -0.08 -0.67 -4.97
C ILE A 28 0.30 -1.99 -5.61
N GLN A 29 0.00 -2.15 -6.89
CA GLN A 29 0.40 -3.31 -7.67
C GLN A 29 1.78 -3.07 -8.26
N ASP A 30 2.62 -4.10 -8.24
CA ASP A 30 3.88 -4.02 -8.95
C ASP A 30 3.64 -3.98 -10.47
N LYS A 31 4.47 -3.20 -11.16
CA LYS A 31 4.40 -3.04 -12.61
C LYS A 31 5.00 -4.22 -13.37
N ILE A 32 5.97 -4.92 -12.78
CA ILE A 32 6.70 -6.04 -13.39
C ILE A 32 6.06 -7.37 -12.98
N GLU A 33 5.69 -7.50 -11.70
CA GLU A 33 5.04 -8.68 -11.13
C GLU A 33 3.60 -8.34 -10.69
N PRO A 34 2.60 -8.43 -11.57
CA PRO A 34 1.23 -7.96 -11.28
C PRO A 34 0.51 -8.71 -10.15
N GLU A 35 1.00 -9.91 -9.81
CA GLU A 35 0.56 -10.71 -8.65
C GLU A 35 1.03 -10.11 -7.33
N LEU A 36 2.15 -9.39 -7.35
CA LEU A 36 2.76 -8.73 -6.20
C LEU A 36 1.99 -7.45 -5.88
N LYS A 37 1.24 -7.45 -4.77
CA LYS A 37 0.41 -6.32 -4.35
C LYS A 37 0.74 -5.89 -2.93
N LEU A 38 1.03 -4.62 -2.78
CA LEU A 38 1.18 -4.00 -1.48
C LEU A 38 -0.15 -3.35 -1.07
N ARG A 39 -0.73 -3.83 0.04
CA ARG A 39 -1.88 -3.18 0.67
C ARG A 39 -1.41 -2.31 1.82
N VAL A 40 -1.79 -1.04 1.77
CA VAL A 40 -1.47 -0.04 2.77
C VAL A 40 -2.77 0.47 3.35
N SER A 41 -2.96 0.30 4.65
CA SER A 41 -4.16 0.73 5.34
C SER A 41 -3.83 1.37 6.67
N TYR A 42 -4.49 2.48 6.97
CA TYR A 42 -4.53 3.02 8.31
C TYR A 42 -5.47 2.19 9.19
N THR A 43 -5.01 1.83 10.39
CA THR A 43 -5.84 1.14 11.37
C THR A 43 -6.09 2.10 12.53
N GLU A 44 -7.32 2.61 12.61
CA GLU A 44 -7.68 3.60 13.64
C GLU A 44 -7.48 3.08 15.08
N SER A 45 -7.51 1.76 15.25
CA SER A 45 -7.40 1.08 16.55
C SER A 45 -6.09 1.32 17.31
N SER A 46 -5.04 1.86 16.68
CA SER A 46 -3.74 2.02 17.36
C SER A 46 -2.86 3.18 16.85
N GLY A 47 -3.33 3.97 15.87
CA GLY A 47 -2.46 4.94 15.19
C GLY A 47 -1.29 4.29 14.44
N LEU A 48 -1.28 2.95 14.34
CA LEU A 48 -0.23 2.18 13.69
C LEU A 48 -0.60 1.93 12.22
N ILE A 49 0.40 2.15 11.38
CA ILE A 49 0.34 1.86 9.95
C ILE A 49 0.62 0.37 9.75
N PHE A 50 -0.27 -0.33 9.03
CA PHE A 50 -0.04 -1.70 8.60
C PHE A 50 0.27 -1.74 7.10
N LEU A 51 1.43 -2.31 6.75
CA LEU A 51 1.84 -2.63 5.39
C LEU A 51 1.70 -4.16 5.23
N LEU A 52 0.72 -4.61 4.44
CA LEU A 52 0.56 -6.03 4.12
C LEU A 52 1.04 -6.27 2.70
N LEU A 53 2.08 -7.09 2.56
CA LEU A 53 2.49 -7.62 1.26
C LEU A 53 1.62 -8.85 0.97
N LEU A 54 0.76 -8.76 -0.04
CA LEU A 54 0.10 -9.92 -0.63
C LEU A 54 0.99 -10.41 -1.78
N ILE A 55 1.44 -11.66 -1.68
CA ILE A 55 2.14 -12.38 -2.74
C ILE A 55 1.31 -13.59 -3.16
#